data_AF-A0AA40NDL9-F1
#
_entry.id   AF-A0AA40NDL9-F1
#
_cell.length_a   1.000
_cell.length_b   1.000
_cell.length_c   1.000
_cell.angle_alpha   90.00
_cell.angle_beta   90.00
_cell.angle_gamma   90.00
#
_symmetry.space_group_name_H-M   'P 1'
#
loop_
_entity.id
_entity.type
_entity.pdbx_description
1 polymer ?
#
loop_
_entity_poly.entity_id
_entity_poly.type
_entity_poly.pdbx_seq_one_letter_code
_entity_poly.pdbx_strand_id
1 'polypeptide(L)'
;MAMVAVLGIYYFHLNAVMTLTVTLFLVSVYFVFAVSNAEERSARNFAARKALMSQCDMHDLMWFDLDSDTRMRWFEKVGENAPSSETKLKYQRIQEAIRYWDKDHNRLS
;
A
#
# COMPACT_ATOMS: atom_id res chain seq x y z
N MET A 1 -11.48 -19.66 23.60
CA MET A 1 -10.53 -19.64 24.75
C MET A 1 -10.94 -20.60 25.86
N ALA A 2 -12.12 -20.47 26.47
CA ALA A 2 -12.56 -21.36 27.57
C ALA A 2 -12.58 -22.86 27.19
N MET A 3 -13.01 -23.21 25.98
CA MET A 3 -13.10 -24.60 25.52
C MET A 3 -11.73 -25.30 25.38
N VAL A 4 -10.67 -24.55 25.02
CA VAL A 4 -9.30 -25.08 24.88
C VAL A 4 -8.69 -25.36 26.26
N ALA A 5 -8.95 -24.48 27.24
CA ALA A 5 -8.50 -24.66 28.62
C ALA A 5 -9.16 -25.88 29.28
N VAL A 6 -10.47 -26.09 29.04
CA VAL A 6 -11.21 -27.25 29.56
C VAL A 6 -10.67 -28.57 28.99
N LEU A 7 -10.37 -28.64 27.70
CA LEU A 7 -9.81 -29.84 27.07
C LEU A 7 -8.41 -30.17 27.58
N GLY A 8 -7.54 -29.17 27.81
CA GLY A 8 -6.19 -29.39 28.35
C GLY A 8 -6.19 -29.93 29.78
N ILE A 9 -7.07 -29.44 30.64
CA ILE A 9 -7.21 -29.92 32.02
C ILE A 9 -7.80 -31.34 32.04
N TYR A 10 -8.80 -31.60 31.17
CA TYR A 10 -9.52 -32.87 31.13
C TYR A 10 -8.71 -34.02 30.50
N TYR A 11 -7.94 -33.76 29.44
CA TYR A 11 -7.16 -34.79 28.73
C TYR A 11 -5.73 -34.99 29.23
N PHE A 12 -5.08 -33.95 29.77
CA PHE A 12 -3.67 -34.02 30.16
C PHE A 12 -3.42 -33.90 31.67
N HIS A 13 -4.48 -33.79 32.49
CA HIS A 13 -4.39 -33.52 33.94
C HIS A 13 -3.46 -32.34 34.27
N LEU A 14 -3.38 -31.35 33.37
CA LEU A 14 -2.58 -30.16 33.59
C LEU A 14 -3.22 -29.30 34.67
N ASN A 15 -2.43 -28.87 35.65
CA ASN A 15 -2.86 -27.91 36.66
C ASN A 15 -3.39 -26.65 35.96
N ALA A 16 -4.57 -26.15 36.35
CA ALA A 16 -5.24 -25.02 35.70
C ALA A 16 -4.33 -23.78 35.55
N VAL A 17 -3.44 -23.57 36.52
CA VAL A 17 -2.43 -22.50 36.50
C VAL A 17 -1.43 -22.69 35.35
N MET A 18 -0.99 -23.93 35.10
CA MET A 18 -0.07 -24.25 34.00
C MET A 18 -0.74 -24.05 32.64
N THR A 19 -1.98 -24.50 32.48
CA THR A 19 -2.74 -24.32 31.23
C THR A 19 -2.94 -22.84 30.91
N LEU A 20 -3.27 -22.03 31.91
CA LEU A 20 -3.46 -20.59 31.75
C LEU A 20 -2.15 -19.89 31.39
N THR A 21 -1.06 -20.26 32.06
CA THR A 21 0.29 -19.74 31.79
C THR A 21 0.74 -20.05 30.34
N VAL A 22 0.59 -21.30 29.90
CA VAL A 22 0.96 -21.72 28.54
C VAL A 22 0.10 -21.01 27.49
N THR A 23 -1.19 -20.84 27.76
CA THR A 23 -2.09 -20.14 26.83
C THR A 23 -1.71 -18.67 26.69
N LEU A 24 -1.45 -17.97 27.80
CA LEU A 24 -1.01 -16.57 27.76
C LEU A 24 0.34 -16.43 27.04
N PHE A 25 1.26 -17.36 27.27
CA PHE A 25 2.55 -17.39 26.58
C PHE A 25 2.39 -17.58 25.06
N LEU A 26 1.53 -18.49 24.61
CA LEU A 26 1.29 -18.70 23.18
C LEU A 26 0.62 -17.49 22.53
N VAL A 27 -0.33 -16.84 23.21
CA VAL A 27 -0.97 -15.63 22.72
C VAL A 27 0.02 -14.47 22.61
N SER A 28 0.91 -14.30 23.59
CA SER A 28 1.92 -13.23 23.54
C SER A 28 2.93 -13.46 22.42
N VAL A 29 3.42 -14.69 22.23
CA VAL A 29 4.32 -15.04 21.13
C VAL A 29 3.65 -14.82 19.77
N TYR A 30 2.39 -15.23 19.62
CA TYR A 30 1.63 -14.98 18.39
C TYR A 30 1.48 -13.48 18.11
N PHE A 31 1.17 -12.69 19.14
CA PHE A 31 1.02 -11.25 19.01
C PHE A 31 2.33 -10.59 18.56
N VAL A 32 3.47 -10.95 19.16
CA VAL A 32 4.79 -10.44 18.76
C VAL A 32 5.08 -10.79 17.30
N PHE A 33 4.80 -12.02 16.87
CA PHE A 33 5.00 -12.42 15.48
C PHE A 33 4.09 -11.65 14.51
N ALA A 34 2.82 -11.46 14.86
CA ALA A 34 1.87 -10.71 14.06
C ALA A 34 2.28 -9.23 13.91
N VAL A 35 2.72 -8.59 15.00
CA VAL A 35 3.23 -7.21 14.97
C VAL A 35 4.50 -7.10 14.15
N SER A 36 5.48 -8.00 14.35
CA SER A 36 6.72 -8.01 13.57
C SER A 36 6.45 -8.12 12.06
N ASN A 37 5.57 -9.04 11.66
CA ASN A 37 5.19 -9.18 10.25
C ASN A 37 4.46 -7.95 9.71
N ALA A 38 3.60 -7.33 10.52
CA ALA A 38 2.91 -6.10 10.14
C ALA A 38 3.89 -4.93 9.98
N GLU A 39 4.86 -4.81 10.89
CA GLU A 39 5.93 -3.82 10.82
C GLU A 39 6.79 -4.01 9.56
N GLU A 40 7.25 -5.23 9.28
CA GLU A 40 8.05 -5.52 8.08
C GLU A 40 7.27 -5.17 6.80
N ARG A 41 5.99 -5.55 6.73
CA ARG A 41 5.12 -5.21 5.60
C ARG A 41 4.91 -3.70 5.50
N SER A 42 4.75 -3.00 6.62
CA SER A 42 4.59 -1.55 6.65
C SER A 42 5.86 -0.82 6.21
N ALA A 43 7.04 -1.28 6.66
CA ALA A 43 8.33 -0.71 6.31
C ALA A 43 8.63 -0.90 4.82
N ARG A 44 8.34 -2.09 4.27
CA ARG A 44 8.45 -2.35 2.83
C ARG A 44 7.51 -1.47 2.02
N ASN A 45 6.25 -1.34 2.44
CA ASN A 45 5.28 -0.47 1.77
C ASN A 45 5.69 1.01 1.85
N PHE A 46 6.25 1.44 2.98
CA PHE A 46 6.76 2.80 3.17
C PHE A 46 7.97 3.08 2.29
N ALA A 47 8.93 2.16 2.22
CA ALA A 47 10.08 2.26 1.33
C ALA A 47 9.64 2.32 -0.14
N ALA A 48 8.69 1.47 -0.55
CA ALA A 48 8.13 1.51 -1.90
C ALA A 48 7.42 2.83 -2.21
N ARG A 49 6.66 3.37 -1.25
CA ARG A 49 6.03 4.70 -1.37
C ARG A 49 7.06 5.82 -1.48
N LYS A 50 8.12 5.80 -0.67
CA LYS A 50 9.21 6.79 -0.76
C LYS A 50 9.93 6.72 -2.09
N ALA A 51 10.21 5.52 -2.60
CA ALA A 51 10.81 5.33 -3.91
C ALA A 51 9.91 5.90 -5.02
N LEU A 52 8.61 5.61 -4.99
CA LEU A 52 7.65 6.18 -5.94
C LEU A 52 7.59 7.71 -5.84
N MET A 53 7.57 8.26 -4.62
CA MET A 53 7.55 9.71 -4.39
C MET A 53 8.82 10.37 -4.96
N SER A 54 9.99 9.77 -4.78
CA SER A 54 11.22 10.29 -5.39
C SER A 54 11.22 10.24 -6.93
N GLN A 55 10.53 9.27 -7.54
CA GLN A 55 10.35 9.24 -9.00
C GLN A 55 9.41 10.35 -9.46
N CYS A 56 8.36 10.64 -8.69
CA CYS A 56 7.49 11.79 -8.95
C CYS A 56 8.27 13.11 -8.83
N ASP A 57 9.05 13.29 -7.77
CA ASP A 57 9.87 14.50 -7.56
C ASP A 57 10.86 14.72 -8.73
N MET A 58 11.47 13.64 -9.24
CA MET A 58 12.34 13.70 -10.42
C MET A 58 11.58 14.13 -11.69
N HIS A 59 10.37 13.58 -11.88
CA HIS A 59 9.51 13.96 -12.99
C HIS A 59 9.08 15.42 -12.91
N ASP A 60 8.75 15.90 -11.71
CA ASP A 60 8.38 17.29 -11.46
C ASP A 60 9.56 18.22 -11.75
N LEU A 61 10.76 17.89 -11.26
CA LEU A 61 11.96 18.65 -11.55
C LEU A 61 12.19 18.79 -13.06
N MET A 62 12.16 17.68 -13.80
CA MET A 62 12.28 17.70 -15.26
C MET A 62 11.19 18.55 -15.91
N TRP A 63 9.95 18.43 -15.44
CA TRP A 63 8.82 19.17 -16.01
C TRP A 63 8.91 20.68 -15.78
N PHE A 64 9.35 21.09 -14.59
CA PHE A 64 9.49 22.51 -14.24
C PHE A 64 10.70 23.16 -14.90
N ASP A 65 11.80 22.43 -15.06
CA ASP A 65 13.02 22.91 -15.72
C ASP A 65 12.89 22.99 -17.26
N LEU A 66 11.95 22.26 -17.85
CA LEU A 66 11.64 22.37 -19.27
C LEU A 66 11.16 23.79 -19.64
N ASP A 67 11.65 24.28 -20.77
CA ASP A 67 11.23 25.57 -21.30
C ASP A 67 9.73 25.60 -21.64
N SER A 68 9.13 26.78 -21.53
CA SER A 68 7.69 27.02 -21.74
C SER A 68 7.24 26.53 -23.12
N ASP A 69 8.04 26.78 -24.16
CA ASP A 69 7.76 26.35 -25.53
C ASP A 69 7.73 24.84 -25.67
N THR A 70 8.58 24.13 -24.93
CA THR A 70 8.62 22.67 -24.96
C THR A 70 7.39 22.06 -24.30
N ARG A 71 6.93 22.66 -23.19
CA ARG A 71 5.66 22.27 -22.55
C ARG A 71 4.46 22.56 -23.46
N MET A 72 4.42 23.72 -24.11
CA MET A 72 3.36 24.08 -25.06
C MET A 72 3.24 23.05 -26.20
N ARG A 73 4.37 22.71 -26.84
CA ARG A 73 4.44 21.69 -27.91
C ARG A 73 4.03 20.30 -27.43
N TRP A 74 4.26 19.98 -26.16
CA TRP A 74 3.78 18.73 -25.59
C TRP A 74 2.26 18.71 -25.49
N PHE A 75 1.64 19.78 -24.99
CA PHE A 75 0.18 19.91 -24.94
C PHE A 75 -0.46 19.90 -26.32
N GLU A 76 0.18 20.49 -27.33
CA GLU A 76 -0.29 20.40 -28.73
C GLU A 76 -0.35 18.95 -29.25
N LYS A 77 0.47 18.04 -28.73
CA LYS A 77 0.46 16.62 -29.13
C LYS A 77 -0.61 15.78 -28.46
N VAL A 78 -0.98 16.14 -27.22
CA VAL A 78 -1.92 15.36 -26.39
C VAL A 78 -3.28 16.02 -26.19
N GLY A 79 -3.40 17.30 -26.56
CA GLY A 79 -4.59 18.12 -26.37
C GLY A 79 -5.81 17.63 -27.14
N GLU A 80 -6.96 18.19 -26.81
CA GLU A 80 -8.27 17.77 -27.33
C GLU A 80 -8.33 17.78 -28.86
N ASN A 81 -7.79 18.84 -29.48
CA ASN A 81 -7.76 19.03 -30.94
C ASN A 81 -6.58 18.33 -31.64
N ALA A 82 -5.68 17.68 -30.89
CA ALA A 82 -4.54 17.00 -31.48
C ALA A 82 -4.97 15.73 -32.25
N PRO A 83 -4.30 15.39 -33.37
CA PRO A 83 -4.59 14.16 -34.08
C PRO A 83 -4.37 12.93 -33.19
N SER A 84 -5.12 11.86 -33.46
CA SER A 84 -4.98 10.61 -32.70
C SER A 84 -3.58 10.02 -32.92
N SER A 85 -2.75 10.09 -31.89
CA SER A 85 -1.40 9.54 -31.85
C SER A 85 -1.27 8.54 -30.70
N GLU A 86 -0.29 7.65 -30.77
CA GLU A 86 0.00 6.70 -29.67
C GLU A 86 0.22 7.44 -28.35
N THR A 87 0.92 8.58 -28.39
CA THR A 87 1.18 9.44 -27.23
C THR A 87 -0.12 9.98 -26.63
N LYS A 88 -1.05 10.46 -27.47
CA LYS A 88 -2.37 10.94 -27.01
C LYS A 88 -3.20 9.83 -26.37
N LEU A 89 -3.24 8.66 -26.98
CA LEU A 89 -3.96 7.50 -26.43
C LEU A 89 -3.37 7.04 -25.09
N LYS A 90 -2.03 7.05 -24.98
CA LYS A 90 -1.35 6.74 -23.71
C LYS A 90 -1.65 7.79 -22.65
N TYR A 91 -1.64 9.07 -23.01
CA TYR A 91 -1.99 10.17 -22.11
C TYR A 91 -3.43 10.04 -21.59
N GLN A 92 -4.41 9.79 -22.46
CA GLN A 92 -5.81 9.60 -22.08
C GLN A 92 -5.99 8.43 -21.12
N ARG A 93 -5.37 7.27 -21.40
CA ARG A 93 -5.41 6.12 -20.48
C ARG A 93 -4.84 6.44 -19.10
N ILE A 94 -3.77 7.23 -19.05
CA ILE A 94 -3.18 7.68 -17.77
C ILE A 94 -4.16 8.61 -17.05
N GLN A 95 -4.77 9.57 -17.73
CA GLN A 95 -5.78 10.46 -17.12
C GLN A 95 -7.00 9.69 -16.59
N GLU A 96 -7.48 8.68 -17.31
CA GLU A 96 -8.56 7.82 -16.87
C GLU A 96 -8.18 7.02 -15.62
N ALA A 97 -6.96 6.47 -15.59
CA ALA A 97 -6.44 5.76 -14.42
C ALA A 97 -6.35 6.70 -13.20
N ILE A 98 -5.84 7.91 -13.37
CA ILE A 98 -5.79 8.93 -12.30
C ILE A 98 -7.20 9.21 -11.78
N ARG A 99 -8.16 9.45 -12.67
CA ARG A 99 -9.56 9.73 -12.29
C ARG A 99 -10.20 8.54 -11.57
N TYR A 100 -9.91 7.32 -11.99
CA TYR A 100 -10.39 6.10 -11.34
C TYR A 100 -9.85 5.99 -9.90
N TRP A 101 -8.54 6.15 -9.72
CA TRP A 101 -7.91 6.03 -8.41
C TRP A 101 -8.27 7.18 -7.47
N ASP A 102 -8.45 8.40 -7.99
CA ASP A 102 -8.92 9.55 -7.21
C ASP A 102 -10.36 9.32 -6.71
N LYS A 103 -11.23 8.76 -7.56
CA LYS A 103 -12.57 8.34 -7.14
C LYS A 103 -12.52 7.27 -6.05
N ASP A 104 -11.64 6.27 -6.17
CA ASP A 104 -11.54 5.19 -5.18
C ASP A 104 -10.96 5.69 -3.85
N HIS A 105 -9.97 6.59 -3.89
CA HIS A 105 -9.44 7.26 -2.70
C HIS A 105 -10.53 8.00 -1.93
N ASN A 106 -11.34 8.81 -2.62
CA ASN A 106 -12.45 9.57 -2.02
C ASN A 106 -13.56 8.68 -1.44
N ARG A 107 -13.67 7.40 -1.84
CA ARG A 107 -14.62 6.46 -1.24
C ARG A 107 -14.10 5.81 0.04
N LEU A 108 -12.77 5.77 0.20
CA LEU A 108 -12.08 5.09 1.29
C LEU A 108 -11.61 6.04 2.40
N SER A 109 -11.57 7.36 2.14
CA SER A 109 -11.31 8.42 3.14
C SER A 109 -12.57 8.83 3.88
#